data_AF-A0A1T4V611-F1
#
_entry.id   AF-A0A1T4V611-F1
#
_cell.length_a   1.000
_cell.length_b   1.000
_cell.length_c   1.000
_cell.angle_alpha   90.00
_cell.angle_beta   90.00
_cell.angle_gamma   90.00
#
_symmetry.space_group_name_H-M   'P 1'
#
loop_
_entity.id
_entity.type
_entity.pdbx_description
1 polymer ?
#
loop_
_entity_poly.entity_id
_entity_poly.type
_entity_poly.pdbx_seq_one_letter_code
_entity_poly.pdbx_strand_id
1 'polypeptide(L)'
;MRAEVHALLRGSYDCWFMLMEWKANNKSESTRLESSYEDLLKDFVGHWEGWSYQICPDEIEPTSYDVNLLASTHHMEFTLMMLVSTLKYRNASALEWCVDMLNHWTSAFSLDSNSYIHYRWKKLVLNPTYLERDKSDNSWMLVLNDSDYCQESAIKVCFENFNLDLRLLAVAQLIKNPLDDMPYCRNLASKLLNGERIHSTGTIEHVTSIENASKVIEGFIRQKDYESNNNNSSYGSKLLGILERIKRDNAERMISGRTYMSSERNSLSGMSVYYVQICVSLSSNKWGLSTELMSVLLSGLFTYRDRESIISELRNWIELSSDLKKSFLYSDDDSHTLIQNFKSSLNEIIAEIVEYQTQSVKVAEIDDAILASYSRAASNVFCNELKYPLSLFKLEVVDSLPNEAEKLVSLIGVHKSGVSKGIVTNLPINDLDFKSDIVDRNASFQILNEIFNSEFIYEFSYTSALRALDDIRVMIDSINNPIMFVSSNELLTMFRKAKYDANIFPQLNIHFEAKDCSEYICHIGTCKVYYLNAKSEECLLLSSDAFDTIKVQKLAEDKFVDASFKVSDDNQTTGAIEFRYSMEIGLIQSDSLRHMRFEINSNRS
;
A
#
# COMPACT_ATOMS: atom_id res chain seq x y z
N MET A 1 27.50 24.94 -14.07
CA MET A 1 27.97 24.46 -12.75
C MET A 1 27.39 23.09 -12.36
N ARG A 2 26.10 22.92 -11.99
CA ARG A 2 25.55 21.60 -11.57
C ARG A 2 25.78 20.46 -12.56
N ALA A 3 25.47 20.69 -13.84
CA ALA A 3 25.68 19.71 -14.91
C ALA A 3 27.17 19.38 -15.13
N GLU A 4 28.06 20.36 -14.93
CA GLU A 4 29.50 20.19 -15.07
C GLU A 4 30.07 19.36 -13.92
N VAL A 5 29.69 19.67 -12.67
CA VAL A 5 30.11 18.90 -11.48
C VAL A 5 29.65 17.45 -11.59
N HIS A 6 28.37 17.23 -11.95
CA HIS A 6 27.87 15.88 -12.18
C HIS A 6 28.66 15.16 -13.30
N ALA A 7 28.93 15.84 -14.42
CA ALA A 7 29.69 15.25 -15.53
C ALA A 7 31.13 14.90 -15.13
N LEU A 8 31.79 15.71 -14.31
CA LEU A 8 33.14 15.44 -13.81
C LEU A 8 33.16 14.22 -12.89
N LEU A 9 32.29 14.19 -11.86
CA LEU A 9 32.19 13.05 -10.96
C LEU A 9 31.82 11.75 -11.70
N ARG A 10 30.88 11.85 -12.66
CA ARG A 10 30.51 10.71 -13.50
C ARG A 10 31.68 10.26 -14.38
N GLY A 11 32.42 11.19 -14.98
CA GLY A 11 33.61 10.89 -15.77
C GLY A 11 34.67 10.15 -14.96
N SER A 12 34.91 10.56 -13.71
CA SER A 12 35.81 9.84 -12.79
C SER A 12 35.31 8.42 -12.50
N TYR A 13 34.01 8.23 -12.26
CA TYR A 13 33.42 6.90 -12.13
C TYR A 13 33.59 6.04 -13.40
N ASP A 14 33.37 6.61 -14.58
CA ASP A 14 33.54 5.87 -15.83
C ASP A 14 35.02 5.47 -16.04
N CYS A 15 35.98 6.29 -15.61
CA CYS A 15 37.40 5.93 -15.56
C CYS A 15 37.68 4.75 -14.62
N TRP A 16 37.10 4.74 -13.41
CA TRP A 16 37.19 3.60 -12.50
C TRP A 16 36.63 2.33 -13.14
N PHE A 17 35.44 2.41 -13.72
CA PHE A 17 34.80 1.28 -14.38
C PHE A 17 35.67 0.70 -15.50
N MET A 18 36.25 1.57 -16.34
CA MET A 18 37.18 1.15 -17.40
C MET A 18 38.44 0.49 -16.83
N LEU A 19 38.99 1.00 -15.72
CA LEU A 19 40.14 0.39 -15.06
C LEU A 19 39.80 -1.02 -14.54
N MET A 20 38.62 -1.20 -13.94
CA MET A 20 38.14 -2.51 -13.48
C MET A 20 37.95 -3.49 -14.64
N GLU A 21 37.31 -3.05 -15.74
CA GLU A 21 37.12 -3.85 -16.95
C GLU A 21 38.47 -4.23 -17.59
N TRP A 22 39.40 -3.28 -17.68
CA TRP A 22 40.73 -3.51 -18.21
C TRP A 22 41.47 -4.57 -17.40
N LYS A 23 41.47 -4.45 -16.06
CA LYS A 23 42.12 -5.43 -15.17
C LYS A 23 41.52 -6.83 -15.32
N ALA A 24 40.19 -6.93 -15.41
CA ALA A 24 39.51 -8.21 -15.59
C ALA A 24 39.87 -8.91 -16.92
N ASN A 25 40.07 -8.13 -17.99
CA ASN A 25 40.43 -8.64 -19.32
C ASN A 25 41.93 -8.88 -19.51
N ASN A 26 42.79 -8.29 -18.66
CA ASN A 26 44.25 -8.40 -18.75
C ASN A 26 44.84 -9.19 -17.57
N LYS A 27 44.30 -10.39 -17.32
CA LYS A 27 44.87 -11.33 -16.33
C LYS A 27 46.19 -11.88 -16.87
N SER A 28 47.30 -11.21 -16.54
CA SER A 28 48.65 -11.65 -16.89
C SER A 28 49.43 -12.00 -15.64
N GLU A 29 50.33 -12.99 -15.72
CA GLU A 29 51.30 -13.30 -14.66
C GLU A 29 52.47 -12.30 -14.62
N SER A 30 52.44 -11.23 -15.43
CA SER A 30 53.50 -10.23 -15.48
C SER A 30 53.47 -9.35 -14.22
N THR A 31 54.49 -9.49 -13.38
CA THR A 31 54.72 -8.65 -12.21
C THR A 31 54.77 -7.15 -12.53
N ARG A 32 55.24 -6.78 -13.73
CA ARG A 32 55.27 -5.38 -14.19
C ARG A 32 53.88 -4.83 -14.47
N LEU A 33 53.00 -5.61 -15.08
CA LEU A 33 51.62 -5.19 -15.33
C LEU A 33 50.83 -5.11 -14.01
N GLU A 34 51.11 -6.02 -13.07
CA GLU A 34 50.52 -5.96 -11.73
C GLU A 34 50.94 -4.71 -10.96
N SER A 35 52.25 -4.41 -10.91
CA SER A 35 52.75 -3.20 -10.26
C SER A 35 52.17 -1.94 -10.90
N SER A 36 52.14 -1.86 -12.23
CA SER A 36 51.59 -0.70 -12.93
C SER A 36 50.09 -0.51 -12.68
N TYR A 37 49.35 -1.61 -12.51
CA TYR A 37 47.94 -1.57 -12.15
C TYR A 37 47.74 -1.04 -10.72
N GLU A 38 48.51 -1.55 -9.76
CA GLU A 38 48.43 -1.11 -8.36
C GLU A 38 48.81 0.37 -8.19
N ASP A 39 49.77 0.87 -8.97
CA ASP A 39 50.12 2.31 -8.99
C ASP A 39 48.95 3.15 -9.53
N LEU A 40 48.35 2.74 -10.66
CA LEU A 40 47.17 3.42 -11.22
C LEU A 40 45.96 3.40 -10.28
N LEU A 41 45.78 2.30 -9.54
CA LEU A 41 44.72 2.17 -8.56
C LEU A 41 44.90 3.18 -7.42
N LYS A 42 46.11 3.28 -6.87
CA LYS A 42 46.44 4.25 -5.80
C LYS A 42 46.34 5.69 -6.28
N ASP A 43 46.81 5.98 -7.48
CA ASP A 43 46.69 7.31 -8.10
C ASP A 43 45.22 7.72 -8.25
N PHE A 44 44.36 6.79 -8.70
CA PHE A 44 42.92 7.03 -8.79
C PHE A 44 42.31 7.30 -7.42
N VAL A 45 42.59 6.45 -6.43
CA VAL A 45 42.06 6.59 -5.06
C VAL A 45 42.48 7.93 -4.47
N GLY A 46 43.76 8.31 -4.61
CA GLY A 46 44.27 9.60 -4.15
C GLY A 46 43.59 10.78 -4.86
N HIS A 47 43.31 10.67 -6.16
CA HIS A 47 42.54 11.68 -6.89
C HIS A 47 41.09 11.77 -6.39
N TRP A 48 40.44 10.63 -6.16
CA TRP A 48 39.06 10.58 -5.67
C TRP A 48 38.93 11.17 -4.26
N GLU A 49 39.77 10.76 -3.32
CA GLU A 49 39.79 11.33 -1.97
C GLU A 49 40.17 12.83 -1.96
N GLY A 50 40.95 13.27 -2.95
CA GLY A 50 41.31 14.67 -3.17
C GLY A 50 40.14 15.59 -3.53
N TRP A 51 38.95 15.06 -3.86
CA TRP A 51 37.74 15.88 -4.06
C TRP A 51 37.28 16.59 -2.78
N SER A 52 37.72 16.14 -1.60
CA SER A 52 37.53 16.84 -0.32
C SER A 52 38.07 18.28 -0.32
N TYR A 53 39.03 18.62 -1.18
CA TYR A 53 39.52 19.99 -1.34
C TYR A 53 38.66 20.88 -2.27
N GLN A 54 37.70 20.29 -2.98
CA GLN A 54 36.88 20.97 -4.00
C GLN A 54 35.39 20.99 -3.64
N ILE A 55 34.93 20.00 -2.89
CA ILE A 55 33.57 19.88 -2.39
C ILE A 55 33.60 20.34 -0.93
N CYS A 56 32.82 21.37 -0.60
CA CYS A 56 32.76 21.94 0.74
C CYS A 56 31.36 21.72 1.33
N PRO A 57 31.08 20.58 2.01
CA PRO A 57 29.76 20.33 2.57
C PRO A 57 29.32 21.37 3.60
N ASP A 58 30.26 21.99 4.32
CA ASP A 58 29.96 23.02 5.32
C ASP A 58 29.40 24.31 4.71
N GLU A 59 29.59 24.51 3.40
CA GLU A 59 29.06 25.65 2.64
C GLU A 59 27.69 25.35 2.01
N ILE A 60 27.06 24.21 2.31
CA ILE A 60 25.75 23.85 1.75
C ILE A 60 24.69 24.83 2.23
N GLU A 61 24.01 25.48 1.28
CA GLU A 61 22.77 26.19 1.55
C GLU A 61 21.57 25.23 1.41
N PRO A 62 20.56 25.30 2.29
CA PRO A 62 19.43 24.37 2.30
C PRO A 62 18.44 24.71 1.18
N THR A 63 18.85 24.43 -0.06
CA THR A 63 18.09 24.65 -1.28
C THR A 63 18.31 23.50 -2.26
N SER A 64 17.32 23.19 -3.08
CA SER A 64 17.40 22.13 -4.09
C SER A 64 18.37 22.41 -5.25
N TYR A 65 18.98 23.61 -5.29
CA TYR A 65 19.92 24.05 -6.32
C TYR A 65 21.37 24.13 -5.86
N ASP A 66 21.64 23.81 -4.60
CA ASP A 66 22.98 23.87 -4.04
C ASP A 66 23.94 22.90 -4.74
N VAL A 67 25.10 23.43 -5.14
CA VAL A 67 26.11 22.67 -5.89
C VAL A 67 26.89 21.74 -4.98
N ASN A 68 27.18 22.15 -3.75
CA ASN A 68 27.90 21.32 -2.77
C ASN A 68 27.03 20.13 -2.34
N LEU A 69 25.73 20.33 -2.10
CA LEU A 69 24.78 19.27 -1.79
C LEU A 69 24.72 18.23 -2.93
N LEU A 70 24.64 18.70 -4.18
CA LEU A 70 24.70 17.84 -5.35
C LEU A 70 26.03 17.09 -5.43
N ALA A 71 27.15 17.78 -5.25
CA ALA A 71 28.48 17.21 -5.37
C ALA A 71 28.75 16.15 -4.29
N SER A 72 28.49 16.46 -3.02
CA SER A 72 28.64 15.56 -1.89
C SER A 72 27.78 14.31 -2.02
N THR A 73 26.51 14.48 -2.42
CA THR A 73 25.62 13.33 -2.63
C THR A 73 26.14 12.42 -3.74
N HIS A 74 26.40 12.97 -4.94
CA HIS A 74 26.87 12.18 -6.07
C HIS A 74 28.24 11.53 -5.83
N HIS A 75 29.14 12.22 -5.14
CA HIS A 75 30.44 11.65 -4.77
C HIS A 75 30.25 10.36 -3.96
N MET A 76 29.42 10.36 -2.90
CA MET A 76 29.19 9.14 -2.13
C MET A 76 28.45 8.05 -2.93
N GLU A 77 27.46 8.44 -3.75
CA GLU A 77 26.75 7.51 -4.63
C GLU A 77 27.72 6.80 -5.59
N PHE A 78 28.62 7.55 -6.22
CA PHE A 78 29.62 6.98 -7.13
C PHE A 78 30.62 6.11 -6.38
N THR A 79 31.02 6.43 -5.14
CA THR A 79 31.85 5.51 -4.34
C THR A 79 31.17 4.16 -4.12
N LEU A 80 29.86 4.14 -3.81
CA LEU A 80 29.10 2.88 -3.73
C LEU A 80 29.07 2.16 -5.10
N MET A 81 28.86 2.90 -6.19
CA MET A 81 28.87 2.30 -7.53
C MET A 81 30.25 1.73 -7.91
N MET A 82 31.34 2.38 -7.51
CA MET A 82 32.71 1.87 -7.67
C MET A 82 32.86 0.52 -6.99
N LEU A 83 32.42 0.39 -5.73
CA LEU A 83 32.40 -0.88 -4.99
C LEU A 83 31.67 -1.98 -5.77
N VAL A 84 30.48 -1.67 -6.29
CA VAL A 84 29.69 -2.66 -7.03
C VAL A 84 30.33 -3.05 -8.36
N SER A 85 30.91 -2.10 -9.09
CA SER A 85 31.65 -2.40 -10.31
C SER A 85 32.86 -3.29 -10.02
N THR A 86 33.53 -3.08 -8.90
CA THR A 86 34.66 -3.89 -8.44
C THR A 86 34.24 -5.32 -8.09
N LEU A 87 33.08 -5.51 -7.45
CA LEU A 87 32.49 -6.83 -7.22
C LEU A 87 32.17 -7.55 -8.54
N LYS A 88 31.56 -6.85 -9.51
CA LYS A 88 31.27 -7.39 -10.85
C LYS A 88 32.52 -7.95 -11.52
N TYR A 89 33.63 -7.20 -11.47
CA TYR A 89 34.90 -7.58 -12.09
C TYR A 89 35.80 -8.46 -11.20
N ARG A 90 35.31 -8.88 -10.02
CA ARG A 90 36.00 -9.76 -9.06
C ARG A 90 37.40 -9.28 -8.67
N ASN A 91 37.55 -7.99 -8.39
CA ASN A 91 38.84 -7.37 -8.10
C ASN A 91 39.02 -7.08 -6.60
N ALA A 92 39.78 -7.91 -5.91
CA ALA A 92 39.94 -7.83 -4.45
C ALA A 92 40.68 -6.55 -4.01
N SER A 93 41.83 -6.21 -4.61
CA SER A 93 42.60 -5.02 -4.22
C SER A 93 41.78 -3.73 -4.31
N ALA A 94 41.05 -3.56 -5.41
CA ALA A 94 40.19 -2.39 -5.58
C ALA A 94 39.00 -2.37 -4.61
N LEU A 95 38.55 -3.53 -4.14
CA LEU A 95 37.43 -3.63 -3.21
C LEU A 95 37.82 -3.09 -1.84
N GLU A 96 39.06 -3.34 -1.41
CA GLU A 96 39.59 -2.80 -0.15
C GLU A 96 39.59 -1.27 -0.16
N TRP A 97 40.06 -0.67 -1.26
CA TRP A 97 40.03 0.78 -1.40
C TRP A 97 38.61 1.35 -1.43
N CYS A 98 37.65 0.69 -2.06
CA CYS A 98 36.25 1.10 -2.02
C CYS A 98 35.66 1.07 -0.60
N VAL A 99 36.03 0.06 0.21
CA VAL A 99 35.63 -0.01 1.62
C VAL A 99 36.24 1.16 2.41
N ASP A 100 37.53 1.44 2.21
CA ASP A 100 38.21 2.56 2.86
C ASP A 100 37.58 3.90 2.47
N MET A 101 37.34 4.15 1.18
CA MET A 101 36.73 5.39 0.68
C MET A 101 35.32 5.62 1.24
N LEU A 102 34.51 4.56 1.40
CA LEU A 102 33.18 4.68 2.01
C LEU A 102 33.26 4.95 3.51
N ASN A 103 34.10 4.22 4.24
CA ASN A 103 34.22 4.40 5.69
C ASN A 103 34.86 5.76 6.05
N HIS A 104 35.81 6.24 5.25
CA HIS A 104 36.56 7.47 5.52
C HIS A 104 35.81 8.76 5.15
N TRP A 105 34.73 8.67 4.36
CA TRP A 105 34.13 9.85 3.70
C TRP A 105 33.77 10.98 4.66
N THR A 106 33.08 10.71 5.77
CA THR A 106 32.65 11.77 6.70
C THR A 106 33.82 12.49 7.36
N SER A 107 34.90 11.77 7.67
CA SER A 107 36.12 12.35 8.22
C SER A 107 36.96 13.09 7.17
N ALA A 108 37.00 12.60 5.93
CA ALA A 108 37.75 13.24 4.84
C ALA A 108 37.21 14.64 4.51
N PHE A 109 35.91 14.83 4.67
CA PHE A 109 35.23 16.09 4.37
C PHE A 109 35.06 16.99 5.61
N SER A 110 35.72 16.65 6.73
CA SER A 110 35.84 17.49 7.94
C SER A 110 34.52 18.06 8.47
N LEU A 111 33.45 17.25 8.50
CA LEU A 111 32.13 17.62 9.02
C LEU A 111 32.14 17.83 10.56
N ASP A 112 32.81 18.88 11.02
CA ASP A 112 32.96 19.23 12.43
C ASP A 112 31.90 20.24 12.85
N SER A 113 30.81 19.76 13.45
CA SER A 113 29.85 20.65 14.12
C SER A 113 30.23 20.84 15.59
N ASN A 114 30.50 22.07 16.02
CA ASN A 114 30.67 22.41 17.44
C ASN A 114 29.34 22.49 18.21
N SER A 115 28.21 22.35 17.51
CA SER A 115 26.87 22.46 18.09
C SER A 115 26.34 21.11 18.59
N TYR A 116 26.08 21.04 19.90
CA TYR A 116 25.45 19.90 20.56
C TYR A 116 23.91 19.92 20.45
N ILE A 117 23.33 20.84 19.68
CA ILE A 117 21.87 21.02 19.66
C ILE A 117 21.14 19.81 19.06
N HIS A 118 21.79 19.11 18.12
CA HIS A 118 21.22 17.96 17.43
C HIS A 118 21.01 16.73 18.31
N TYR A 119 21.60 16.66 19.50
CA TYR A 119 21.29 15.60 20.48
C TYR A 119 19.85 15.68 21.02
N ARG A 120 19.15 16.80 20.79
CA ARG A 120 17.74 16.97 21.16
C ARG A 120 16.78 16.68 20.01
N TRP A 121 17.30 16.50 18.80
CA TRP A 121 16.50 16.26 17.60
C TRP A 121 16.15 14.78 17.43
N LYS A 122 15.05 14.51 16.75
CA LYS A 122 14.65 13.19 16.25
C LYS A 122 15.39 12.86 14.96
N LYS A 123 16.71 12.76 15.06
CA LYS A 123 17.62 12.86 13.90
C LYS A 123 17.69 11.61 13.01
N LEU A 124 17.09 10.49 13.42
CA LEU A 124 17.22 9.20 12.72
C LEU A 124 16.55 9.19 11.34
N VAL A 125 15.59 10.08 11.09
CA VAL A 125 14.93 10.24 9.79
C VAL A 125 15.69 11.16 8.83
N LEU A 126 16.64 11.95 9.35
CA LEU A 126 17.37 12.93 8.57
C LEU A 126 18.23 12.26 7.51
N ASN A 127 18.14 12.78 6.29
CA ASN A 127 18.88 12.34 5.12
C ASN A 127 19.09 13.55 4.19
N PRO A 128 19.91 13.46 3.13
CA PRO A 128 20.23 14.63 2.31
C PRO A 128 19.02 15.32 1.67
N THR A 129 17.88 14.64 1.48
CA THR A 129 16.66 15.29 0.93
C THR A 129 16.02 16.28 1.90
N TYR A 130 16.26 16.14 3.22
CA TYR A 130 15.78 17.12 4.20
C TYR A 130 16.45 18.49 4.01
N LEU A 131 17.69 18.52 3.51
CA LEU A 131 18.40 19.77 3.21
C LEU A 131 17.83 20.50 1.98
N GLU A 132 17.02 19.83 1.17
CA GLU A 132 16.33 20.44 0.02
C GLU A 132 14.99 21.09 0.41
N ARG A 133 14.50 20.84 1.63
CA ARG A 133 13.20 21.33 2.15
C ARG A 133 13.35 22.71 2.79
N ASP A 134 12.26 23.47 2.75
CA ASP A 134 12.18 24.76 3.45
C ASP A 134 12.24 24.56 4.97
N LYS A 135 12.89 25.47 5.69
CA LYS A 135 13.05 25.39 7.16
C LYS A 135 11.71 25.46 7.91
N SER A 136 10.69 26.06 7.30
CA SER A 136 9.32 26.13 7.83
C SER A 136 8.48 24.89 7.56
N ASP A 137 9.02 23.89 6.85
CA ASP A 137 8.34 22.63 6.59
C ASP A 137 7.97 21.96 7.92
N ASN A 138 6.74 21.44 8.01
CA ASN A 138 6.25 20.74 9.19
C ASN A 138 7.13 19.53 9.54
N SER A 139 7.79 18.91 8.56
CA SER A 139 8.74 17.83 8.82
C SER A 139 9.93 18.29 9.66
N TRP A 140 10.44 19.51 9.42
CA TRP A 140 11.52 20.08 10.23
C TRP A 140 11.06 20.36 11.66
N MET A 141 9.86 20.92 11.84
CA MET A 141 9.27 21.15 13.17
C MET A 141 9.22 19.86 14.00
N LEU A 142 8.77 18.76 13.40
CA LEU A 142 8.67 17.46 14.06
C LEU A 142 10.05 16.85 14.39
N VAL A 143 11.05 17.04 13.51
CA VAL A 143 12.43 16.57 13.74
C VAL A 143 13.11 17.37 14.85
N LEU A 144 12.98 18.70 14.84
CA LEU A 144 13.65 19.59 15.77
C LEU A 144 13.17 19.40 17.21
N ASN A 145 11.95 18.87 17.40
CA ASN A 145 11.40 18.52 18.72
C ASN A 145 11.51 19.70 19.71
N ASP A 146 10.96 20.84 19.30
CA ASP A 146 10.96 22.13 20.01
C ASP A 146 12.35 22.77 20.22
N SER A 147 13.40 22.26 19.55
CA SER A 147 14.76 22.84 19.59
C SER A 147 15.02 23.75 18.38
N ASP A 148 16.04 24.60 18.48
CA ASP A 148 16.42 25.47 17.37
C ASP A 148 17.08 24.69 16.23
N TYR A 149 16.88 25.17 15.00
CA TYR A 149 17.56 24.69 13.82
C TYR A 149 19.02 25.16 13.77
N CYS A 150 19.94 24.26 13.43
CA CYS A 150 21.35 24.55 13.21
C CYS A 150 21.82 23.91 11.90
N GLN A 151 22.23 24.74 10.94
CA GLN A 151 22.58 24.27 9.59
C GLN A 151 23.75 23.29 9.58
N GLU A 152 24.83 23.61 10.30
CA GLU A 152 26.01 22.73 10.44
C GLU A 152 25.63 21.35 11.00
N SER A 153 24.80 21.33 12.04
CA SER A 153 24.30 20.09 12.62
C SER A 153 23.39 19.31 11.67
N ALA A 154 22.53 20.00 10.90
CA ALA A 154 21.67 19.37 9.91
C ALA A 154 22.50 18.70 8.80
N ILE A 155 23.47 19.43 8.24
CA ILE A 155 24.39 18.91 7.20
C ILE A 155 25.11 17.67 7.73
N LYS A 156 25.78 17.81 8.89
CA LYS A 156 26.53 16.71 9.50
C LYS A 156 25.68 15.46 9.66
N VAL A 157 24.53 15.58 10.33
CA VAL A 157 23.70 14.40 10.63
C VAL A 157 23.08 13.80 9.37
N CYS A 158 22.65 14.62 8.40
CA CYS A 158 22.14 14.12 7.13
C CYS A 158 23.19 13.28 6.38
N PHE A 159 24.46 13.72 6.36
CA PHE A 159 25.53 12.99 5.67
C PHE A 159 26.09 11.81 6.47
N GLU A 160 26.11 11.87 7.81
CA GLU A 160 26.40 10.71 8.65
C GLU A 160 25.39 9.58 8.41
N ASN A 161 24.10 9.92 8.39
CA ASN A 161 23.03 8.97 8.09
C ASN A 161 23.10 8.44 6.65
N PHE A 162 23.42 9.31 5.68
CA PHE A 162 23.60 8.88 4.28
C PHE A 162 24.79 7.93 4.12
N ASN A 163 25.90 8.20 4.81
CA ASN A 163 27.07 7.32 4.81
C ASN A 163 26.74 5.95 5.38
N LEU A 164 26.03 5.92 6.52
CA LEU A 164 25.56 4.69 7.15
C LEU A 164 24.67 3.89 6.18
N ASP A 165 23.73 4.57 5.51
CA ASP A 165 22.82 3.92 4.55
C ASP A 165 23.53 3.32 3.35
N LEU A 166 24.50 4.05 2.77
CA LEU A 166 25.30 3.55 1.65
C LEU A 166 26.23 2.41 2.07
N ARG A 167 26.78 2.42 3.29
CA ARG A 167 27.54 1.29 3.84
C ARG A 167 26.66 0.07 4.04
N LEU A 168 25.44 0.23 4.54
CA LEU A 168 24.44 -0.85 4.61
C LEU A 168 24.13 -1.43 3.23
N LEU A 169 23.93 -0.58 2.23
CA LEU A 169 23.74 -1.00 0.83
C LEU A 169 24.97 -1.71 0.27
N ALA A 170 26.18 -1.22 0.57
CA ALA A 170 27.44 -1.86 0.16
C ALA A 170 27.57 -3.27 0.74
N VAL A 171 27.28 -3.45 2.02
CA VAL A 171 27.25 -4.77 2.66
C VAL A 171 26.21 -5.65 1.97
N ALA A 172 25.00 -5.14 1.72
CA ALA A 172 23.97 -5.90 1.01
C ALA A 172 24.39 -6.31 -0.42
N GLN A 173 25.13 -5.47 -1.15
CA GLN A 173 25.68 -5.80 -2.47
C GLN A 173 26.79 -6.84 -2.40
N LEU A 174 27.66 -6.75 -1.39
CA LEU A 174 28.68 -7.76 -1.11
C LEU A 174 28.05 -9.12 -0.77
N ILE A 175 26.93 -9.10 -0.01
CA ILE A 175 26.15 -10.31 0.29
C ILE A 175 25.51 -10.89 -0.98
N LYS A 176 24.96 -10.03 -1.84
CA LYS A 176 24.34 -10.44 -3.10
C LYS A 176 25.34 -11.08 -4.06
N ASN A 177 26.54 -10.52 -4.18
CA ASN A 177 27.57 -10.93 -5.13
C ASN A 177 28.95 -11.08 -4.45
N PRO A 178 29.17 -12.10 -3.60
CA PRO A 178 30.43 -12.27 -2.91
C PRO A 178 31.56 -12.66 -3.87
N LEU A 179 32.81 -12.36 -3.48
CA LEU A 179 34.00 -12.95 -4.12
C LEU A 179 34.14 -14.42 -3.71
N ASP A 180 35.03 -15.15 -4.38
CA ASP A 180 35.22 -16.59 -4.13
C ASP A 180 35.79 -16.88 -2.71
N ASP A 181 36.55 -15.94 -2.12
CA ASP A 181 37.05 -16.03 -0.74
C ASP A 181 36.01 -15.49 0.26
N MET A 182 35.22 -16.42 0.82
CA MET A 182 34.14 -16.10 1.75
C MET A 182 34.61 -15.53 3.11
N PRO A 183 35.64 -16.09 3.78
CA PRO A 183 36.23 -15.47 4.97
C PRO A 183 36.68 -14.03 4.73
N TYR A 184 37.31 -13.75 3.59
CA TYR A 184 37.73 -12.41 3.21
C TYR A 184 36.53 -11.47 3.03
N CYS A 185 35.49 -11.90 2.31
CA CYS A 185 34.26 -11.11 2.16
C CYS A 185 33.58 -10.82 3.51
N ARG A 186 33.57 -11.78 4.44
CA ARG A 186 33.08 -11.54 5.81
C ARG A 186 33.86 -10.45 6.54
N ASN A 187 35.18 -10.47 6.41
CA ASN A 187 36.03 -9.44 7.01
C ASN A 187 35.71 -8.05 6.42
N LEU A 188 35.56 -7.94 5.09
CA LEU A 188 35.17 -6.69 4.43
C LEU A 188 33.78 -6.21 4.87
N ALA A 189 32.81 -7.11 4.98
CA ALA A 189 31.48 -6.79 5.52
C ALA A 189 31.59 -6.25 6.95
N SER A 190 32.40 -6.89 7.81
CA SER A 190 32.65 -6.42 9.18
C SER A 190 33.29 -5.03 9.20
N LYS A 191 34.26 -4.76 8.31
CA LYS A 191 34.90 -3.45 8.19
C LYS A 191 33.91 -2.37 7.75
N LEU A 192 33.05 -2.67 6.79
CA LEU A 192 31.96 -1.77 6.37
C LEU A 192 30.95 -1.54 7.50
N LEU A 193 30.58 -2.55 8.28
CA LEU A 193 29.65 -2.39 9.40
C LEU A 193 30.27 -1.58 10.55
N ASN A 194 31.52 -1.84 10.90
CA ASN A 194 32.20 -1.15 12.00
C ASN A 194 32.67 0.27 11.64
N GLY A 195 32.77 0.59 10.35
CA GLY A 195 33.30 1.89 9.91
C GLY A 195 34.82 1.93 10.01
N GLU A 196 35.47 0.79 9.84
CA GLU A 196 36.91 0.62 10.00
C GLU A 196 37.60 0.55 8.65
N ARG A 197 38.76 1.20 8.54
CA ARG A 197 39.64 1.04 7.39
C ARG A 197 40.41 -0.28 7.42
N ILE A 198 40.74 -0.74 6.23
CA ILE A 198 41.66 -1.82 5.94
C ILE A 198 43.08 -1.26 5.95
N HIS A 199 43.31 -0.15 5.23
CA HIS A 199 44.59 0.56 5.22
C HIS A 199 44.55 1.73 6.21
N SER A 200 44.93 1.46 7.47
CA SER A 200 44.95 2.47 8.52
C SER A 200 46.05 3.52 8.28
N THR A 201 45.68 4.81 8.29
CA THR A 201 46.61 5.95 8.13
C THR A 201 47.14 6.50 9.46
N GLY A 202 46.75 5.90 10.59
CA GLY A 202 47.14 6.35 11.95
C GLY A 202 46.24 7.47 12.52
N THR A 203 45.27 7.96 11.76
CA THR A 203 44.27 8.93 12.22
C THR A 203 43.13 8.23 12.96
N ILE A 204 42.64 8.83 14.06
CA ILE A 204 41.43 8.35 14.76
C ILE A 204 40.22 8.90 14.00
N GLU A 205 39.42 8.01 13.43
CA GLU A 205 38.21 8.36 12.68
C GLU A 205 36.97 8.20 13.57
N HIS A 206 36.05 9.16 13.51
CA HIS A 206 34.79 9.14 14.25
C HIS A 206 33.64 8.77 13.32
N VAL A 207 33.59 7.51 12.90
CA VAL A 207 32.57 6.97 12.01
C VAL A 207 31.55 6.16 12.82
N THR A 208 30.26 6.38 12.59
CA THR A 208 29.20 5.64 13.28
C THR A 208 29.23 4.16 12.88
N SER A 209 29.37 3.28 13.87
CA SER A 209 29.34 1.83 13.70
C SER A 209 27.90 1.29 13.64
N ILE A 210 27.69 0.25 12.82
CA ILE A 210 26.45 -0.53 12.73
C ILE A 210 26.65 -1.79 13.58
N GLU A 211 26.62 -1.58 14.90
CA GLU A 211 26.99 -2.60 15.89
C GLU A 211 25.88 -3.61 16.21
N ASN A 212 24.63 -3.31 15.85
CA ASN A 212 23.46 -4.10 16.23
C ASN A 212 22.36 -4.06 15.16
N ALA A 213 21.42 -5.00 15.25
CA ALA A 213 20.30 -5.13 14.32
C ALA A 213 19.32 -3.92 14.39
N SER A 214 19.22 -3.21 15.52
CA SER A 214 18.43 -1.97 15.59
C SER A 214 18.96 -0.90 14.65
N LYS A 215 20.29 -0.78 14.47
CA LYS A 215 20.89 0.18 13.54
C LYS A 215 20.66 -0.19 12.08
N VAL A 216 20.59 -1.48 11.77
CA VAL A 216 20.22 -1.95 10.42
C VAL A 216 18.77 -1.58 10.10
N ILE A 217 17.85 -1.78 11.05
CA ILE A 217 16.44 -1.41 10.90
C ILE A 217 16.27 0.10 10.77
N GLU A 218 17.01 0.88 11.56
CA GLU A 218 17.03 2.34 11.45
C GLU A 218 17.36 2.80 10.03
N GLY A 219 18.48 2.29 9.49
CA GLY A 219 18.89 2.60 8.11
C GLY A 219 17.86 2.13 7.10
N PHE A 220 17.32 0.92 7.22
CA PHE A 220 16.29 0.42 6.32
C PHE A 220 15.02 1.30 6.30
N ILE A 221 14.53 1.70 7.47
CA ILE A 221 13.35 2.57 7.59
C ILE A 221 13.61 3.93 6.96
N ARG A 222 14.80 4.51 7.20
CA ARG A 222 15.20 5.78 6.57
C ARG A 222 15.29 5.65 5.05
N GLN A 223 15.91 4.59 4.54
CA GLN A 223 16.02 4.32 3.09
C GLN A 223 14.66 4.14 2.41
N LYS A 224 13.67 3.60 3.12
CA LYS A 224 12.31 3.44 2.59
C LYS A 224 11.56 4.75 2.44
N ASP A 225 11.90 5.76 3.26
CA ASP A 225 11.35 7.11 3.19
C ASP A 225 9.82 7.14 3.09
N TYR A 226 9.14 6.51 4.06
CA TYR A 226 7.68 6.27 4.05
C TYR A 226 6.83 7.54 3.84
N GLU A 227 7.35 8.70 4.25
CA GLU A 227 6.74 10.04 4.12
C GLU A 227 6.43 10.43 2.65
N SER A 228 7.04 9.75 1.69
CA SER A 228 7.28 10.29 0.34
C SER A 228 6.73 9.45 -0.81
N ASN A 229 5.92 8.42 -0.54
CA ASN A 229 5.46 7.41 -1.53
C ASN A 229 4.75 7.97 -2.79
N ASN A 230 4.49 9.27 -2.87
CA ASN A 230 3.91 9.96 -4.04
C ASN A 230 4.86 10.96 -4.74
N ASN A 231 6.11 11.13 -4.31
CA ASN A 231 7.05 12.08 -4.89
C ASN A 231 8.28 11.38 -5.50
N ASN A 232 8.48 11.54 -6.81
CA ASN A 232 9.64 11.04 -7.57
C ASN A 232 11.00 11.60 -7.07
N SER A 233 11.00 12.60 -6.18
CA SER A 233 12.19 13.22 -5.59
C SER A 233 12.52 12.70 -4.18
N SER A 234 11.82 11.68 -3.70
CA SER A 234 12.06 11.09 -2.37
C SER A 234 13.46 10.51 -2.21
N TYR A 235 13.90 10.37 -0.96
CA TYR A 235 15.16 9.71 -0.64
C TYR A 235 15.15 8.24 -1.09
N GLY A 236 14.04 7.53 -0.86
CA GLY A 236 13.86 6.16 -1.33
C GLY A 236 13.94 6.04 -2.85
N SER A 237 13.35 6.98 -3.60
CA SER A 237 13.46 7.04 -5.07
C SER A 237 14.89 7.34 -5.54
N LYS A 238 15.65 8.19 -4.82
CA LYS A 238 17.07 8.45 -5.14
C LYS A 238 17.90 7.17 -4.99
N LEU A 239 17.75 6.45 -3.88
CA LEU A 239 18.44 5.18 -3.65
C LEU A 239 18.01 4.09 -4.64
N LEU A 240 16.73 4.03 -5.00
CA LEU A 240 16.24 3.15 -6.05
C LEU A 240 16.93 3.46 -7.39
N GLY A 241 17.09 4.73 -7.73
CA GLY A 241 17.83 5.17 -8.91
C GLY A 241 19.29 4.69 -8.92
N ILE A 242 19.96 4.64 -7.75
CA ILE A 242 21.30 4.05 -7.63
C ILE A 242 21.26 2.55 -7.94
N LEU A 243 20.31 1.81 -7.37
CA LEU A 243 20.16 0.36 -7.61
C LEU A 243 19.85 0.05 -9.08
N GLU A 244 19.03 0.87 -9.73
CA GLU A 244 18.75 0.77 -11.18
C GLU A 244 19.99 1.05 -12.02
N ARG A 245 20.78 2.09 -11.68
CA ARG A 245 22.07 2.37 -12.33
C ARG A 245 23.04 1.20 -12.17
N ILE A 246 23.17 0.66 -10.95
CA ILE A 246 23.98 -0.54 -10.66
C ILE A 246 23.55 -1.71 -11.57
N LYS A 247 22.26 -1.99 -11.67
CA LYS A 247 21.77 -3.08 -12.53
C LYS A 247 22.06 -2.84 -14.00
N ARG A 248 21.87 -1.61 -14.49
CA ARG A 248 22.18 -1.24 -15.87
C ARG A 248 23.67 -1.43 -16.17
N ASP A 249 24.54 -0.99 -15.28
CA ASP A 249 26.00 -1.11 -15.42
C ASP A 249 26.45 -2.58 -15.28
N ASN A 250 25.66 -3.42 -14.58
CA ASN A 250 25.85 -4.87 -14.46
C ASN A 250 25.15 -5.70 -15.55
N ALA A 251 24.33 -5.10 -16.40
CA ALA A 251 23.63 -5.83 -17.45
C ALA A 251 24.63 -6.39 -18.47
N GLU A 252 24.38 -7.62 -18.95
CA GLU A 252 25.11 -8.15 -20.09
C GLU A 252 24.94 -7.23 -21.29
N ARG A 253 25.98 -7.11 -22.14
CA ARG A 253 25.91 -6.30 -23.36
C ARG A 253 24.74 -6.79 -24.23
N MET A 254 23.69 -6.00 -24.29
CA MET A 254 22.50 -6.32 -25.08
C MET A 254 22.77 -6.06 -26.57
N ILE A 255 22.31 -6.98 -27.42
CA ILE A 255 22.35 -6.80 -28.87
C ILE A 255 21.11 -5.99 -29.28
N SER A 256 21.32 -4.89 -30.02
CA SER A 256 20.23 -4.07 -30.54
C SER A 256 19.22 -4.91 -31.34
N GLY A 257 17.92 -4.72 -31.08
CA GLY A 257 16.82 -5.45 -31.74
C GLY A 257 16.31 -6.70 -31.02
N ARG A 258 16.82 -7.03 -29.83
CA ARG A 258 16.30 -8.14 -28.99
C ARG A 258 15.61 -7.63 -27.74
N THR A 259 14.47 -8.24 -27.41
CA THR A 259 13.77 -8.00 -26.14
C THR A 259 14.33 -8.90 -25.06
N TYR A 260 14.93 -8.32 -24.03
CA TYR A 260 15.43 -9.04 -22.86
C TYR A 260 14.50 -8.78 -21.68
N MET A 261 13.89 -9.83 -21.13
CA MET A 261 13.14 -9.74 -19.88
C MET A 261 14.06 -10.11 -18.71
N SER A 262 14.46 -9.13 -17.90
CA SER A 262 15.08 -9.41 -16.60
C SER A 262 13.99 -9.69 -15.57
N SER A 263 14.01 -10.86 -14.94
CA SER A 263 13.03 -11.28 -13.92
C SER A 263 13.23 -10.61 -12.54
N GLU A 264 14.41 -10.08 -12.25
CA GLU A 264 14.68 -9.40 -10.98
C GLU A 264 14.10 -7.97 -10.96
N ARG A 265 13.07 -7.76 -10.14
CA ARG A 265 12.60 -6.42 -9.76
C ARG A 265 13.64 -5.80 -8.83
N ASN A 266 14.24 -4.69 -9.26
CA ASN A 266 15.02 -3.85 -8.36
C ASN A 266 14.03 -3.06 -7.51
N SER A 267 13.97 -3.37 -6.23
CA SER A 267 13.33 -2.53 -5.24
C SER A 267 14.14 -2.60 -3.97
N LEU A 268 14.01 -1.59 -3.11
CA LEU A 268 14.53 -1.68 -1.74
C LEU A 268 13.98 -2.93 -1.02
N SER A 269 12.74 -3.35 -1.34
CA SER A 269 12.19 -4.63 -0.86
C SER A 269 12.96 -5.85 -1.40
N GLY A 270 13.43 -5.81 -2.65
CA GLY A 270 14.27 -6.86 -3.23
C GLY A 270 15.63 -7.05 -2.51
N MET A 271 16.11 -6.02 -1.81
CA MET A 271 17.32 -6.10 -0.97
C MET A 271 17.05 -6.61 0.45
N SER A 272 15.77 -6.78 0.84
CA SER A 272 15.39 -7.14 2.22
C SER A 272 16.02 -8.45 2.69
N VAL A 273 16.14 -9.45 1.82
CA VAL A 273 16.77 -10.73 2.18
C VAL A 273 18.22 -10.56 2.66
N TYR A 274 18.93 -9.55 2.15
CA TYR A 274 20.31 -9.26 2.54
C TYR A 274 20.36 -8.47 3.86
N TYR A 275 19.45 -7.51 4.08
CA TYR A 275 19.32 -6.85 5.38
C TYR A 275 18.95 -7.83 6.49
N VAL A 276 18.04 -8.77 6.21
CA VAL A 276 17.68 -9.84 7.14
C VAL A 276 18.92 -10.68 7.49
N GLN A 277 19.76 -11.05 6.52
CA GLN A 277 21.02 -11.77 6.81
C GLN A 277 21.95 -10.99 7.75
N ILE A 278 22.08 -9.66 7.57
CA ILE A 278 22.87 -8.80 8.47
C ILE A 278 22.26 -8.78 9.88
N CYS A 279 20.94 -8.58 9.99
CA CYS A 279 20.28 -8.57 11.29
C CYS A 279 20.40 -9.90 12.02
N VAL A 280 20.23 -11.02 11.31
CA VAL A 280 20.40 -12.36 11.90
C VAL A 280 21.85 -12.54 12.37
N SER A 281 22.86 -12.12 11.60
CA SER A 281 24.27 -12.22 12.03
C SER A 281 24.57 -11.43 13.30
N LEU A 282 23.80 -10.36 13.55
CA LEU A 282 23.94 -9.51 14.75
C LEU A 282 23.03 -9.95 15.92
N SER A 283 22.27 -11.04 15.78
CA SER A 283 21.27 -11.51 16.76
C SER A 283 21.80 -12.61 17.69
N SER A 284 23.04 -12.45 18.20
CA SER A 284 23.64 -13.38 19.16
C SER A 284 22.81 -13.52 20.44
N ASN A 285 22.11 -12.46 20.82
CA ASN A 285 21.11 -12.42 21.88
C ASN A 285 19.85 -11.75 21.34
N LYS A 286 18.75 -11.85 22.10
CA LYS A 286 17.56 -11.05 21.87
C LYS A 286 17.88 -9.55 22.06
N TRP A 287 17.27 -8.71 21.24
CA TRP A 287 17.51 -7.27 21.21
C TRP A 287 16.19 -6.51 21.00
N GLY A 288 16.24 -5.19 21.13
CA GLY A 288 15.11 -4.28 20.86
C GLY A 288 15.59 -3.07 20.08
N LEU A 289 14.65 -2.24 19.62
CA LEU A 289 15.01 -0.96 19.02
C LEU A 289 15.59 -0.03 20.09
N SER A 290 16.48 0.88 19.68
CA SER A 290 16.92 1.97 20.55
C SER A 290 15.71 2.80 21.02
N THR A 291 15.81 3.36 22.23
CA THR A 291 14.76 4.23 22.79
C THR A 291 14.47 5.43 21.89
N GLU A 292 15.50 5.99 21.28
CA GLU A 292 15.38 7.07 20.29
C GLU A 292 14.57 6.61 19.08
N LEU A 293 14.92 5.47 18.46
CA LEU A 293 14.20 4.96 17.29
C LEU A 293 12.75 4.63 17.60
N MET A 294 12.48 3.95 18.72
CA MET A 294 11.10 3.67 19.11
C MET A 294 10.31 4.97 19.32
N SER A 295 10.89 5.96 20.03
CA SER A 295 10.23 7.25 20.24
C SER A 295 9.92 7.99 18.93
N VAL A 296 10.79 7.87 17.92
CA VAL A 296 10.62 8.44 16.59
C VAL A 296 9.46 7.74 15.86
N LEU A 297 9.47 6.41 15.82
CA LEU A 297 8.43 5.59 15.18
C LEU A 297 7.04 5.83 15.76
N LEU A 298 6.95 6.04 17.08
CA LEU A 298 5.68 6.30 17.77
C LEU A 298 5.29 7.80 17.77
N SER A 299 6.09 8.67 17.18
CA SER A 299 5.78 10.10 17.09
C SER A 299 5.03 10.48 15.82
N GLY A 300 4.62 11.75 15.71
CA GLY A 300 3.96 12.30 14.52
C GLY A 300 4.81 12.31 13.23
N LEU A 301 6.11 11.95 13.30
CA LEU A 301 6.95 11.75 12.12
C LEU A 301 6.52 10.55 11.27
N PHE A 302 5.86 9.56 11.88
CA PHE A 302 5.33 8.40 11.19
C PHE A 302 3.82 8.35 11.39
N THR A 303 3.07 8.39 10.29
CA THR A 303 1.62 8.28 10.31
C THR A 303 1.18 6.87 10.71
N TYR A 304 -0.11 6.70 11.00
CA TYR A 304 -0.68 5.38 11.22
C TYR A 304 -0.37 4.42 10.05
N ARG A 305 -0.52 4.90 8.81
CA ARG A 305 -0.21 4.16 7.58
C ARG A 305 1.26 3.76 7.47
N ASP A 306 2.18 4.64 7.86
CA ASP A 306 3.61 4.34 7.78
C ASP A 306 3.96 3.21 8.74
N ARG A 307 3.41 3.25 9.96
CA ARG A 307 3.59 2.19 10.97
C ARG A 307 3.00 0.85 10.51
N GLU A 308 1.84 0.83 9.86
CA GLU A 308 1.29 -0.39 9.24
C GLU A 308 2.25 -0.96 8.17
N SER A 309 2.84 -0.08 7.37
CA SER A 309 3.79 -0.47 6.32
C SER A 309 5.08 -1.04 6.93
N ILE A 310 5.57 -0.44 8.02
CA ILE A 310 6.72 -0.95 8.79
C ILE A 310 6.38 -2.32 9.41
N ILE A 311 5.22 -2.48 10.06
CA ILE A 311 4.77 -3.76 10.62
C ILE A 311 4.73 -4.84 9.54
N SER A 312 4.18 -4.53 8.37
CA SER A 312 4.12 -5.46 7.24
C SER A 312 5.51 -5.88 6.76
N GLU A 313 6.45 -4.93 6.66
CA GLU A 313 7.83 -5.23 6.25
C GLU A 313 8.57 -6.07 7.31
N LEU A 314 8.41 -5.77 8.60
CA LEU A 314 9.01 -6.55 9.67
C LEU A 314 8.44 -7.98 9.75
N ARG A 315 7.15 -8.17 9.48
CA ARG A 315 6.54 -9.51 9.33
C ARG A 315 7.13 -10.26 8.15
N ASN A 316 7.27 -9.60 7.00
CA ASN A 316 7.95 -10.17 5.84
C ASN A 316 9.42 -10.53 6.15
N TRP A 317 10.12 -9.75 6.97
CA TRP A 317 11.48 -10.09 7.41
C TRP A 317 11.53 -11.35 8.29
N ILE A 318 10.54 -11.56 9.16
CA ILE A 318 10.38 -12.81 9.93
C ILE A 318 10.18 -14.00 8.98
N GLU A 319 9.35 -13.85 7.95
CA GLU A 319 9.13 -14.88 6.93
C GLU A 319 10.43 -15.19 6.18
N LEU A 320 11.08 -14.16 5.61
CA LEU A 320 12.35 -14.28 4.89
C LEU A 320 13.45 -14.95 5.72
N SER A 321 13.52 -14.67 7.02
CA SER A 321 14.51 -15.29 7.91
C SER A 321 14.34 -16.82 8.05
N SER A 322 13.12 -17.32 7.86
CA SER A 322 12.82 -18.76 7.89
C SER A 322 13.37 -19.49 6.67
N ASP A 323 13.45 -18.79 5.54
CA ASP A 323 13.88 -19.34 4.25
C ASP A 323 15.38 -19.17 3.98
N LEU A 324 16.14 -18.64 4.95
CA LEU A 324 17.59 -18.50 4.87
C LEU A 324 18.25 -19.88 4.96
N LYS A 325 18.33 -20.57 3.82
CA LYS A 325 18.92 -21.92 3.72
C LYS A 325 20.43 -21.93 3.97
N LYS A 326 21.14 -20.83 3.66
CA LYS A 326 22.56 -20.58 3.93
C LYS A 326 22.82 -19.08 3.97
N SER A 327 23.55 -18.60 4.96
CA SER A 327 24.10 -17.25 5.02
C SER A 327 25.62 -17.36 4.99
N PHE A 328 26.32 -16.41 4.37
CA PHE A 328 27.77 -16.39 4.51
C PHE A 328 28.25 -15.60 5.73
N LEU A 329 27.38 -14.81 6.37
CA LEU A 329 27.75 -14.00 7.54
C LEU A 329 27.85 -14.82 8.84
N TYR A 330 27.22 -15.99 8.90
CA TYR A 330 27.23 -16.88 10.06
C TYR A 330 27.29 -18.35 9.63
N SER A 331 27.68 -19.23 10.56
CA SER A 331 27.76 -20.67 10.33
C SER A 331 26.37 -21.33 10.36
N ASP A 332 26.23 -22.50 9.72
CA ASP A 332 25.00 -23.29 9.78
C ASP A 332 24.70 -23.77 11.21
N ASP A 333 25.75 -24.01 12.02
CA ASP A 333 25.63 -24.51 13.40
C ASP A 333 25.02 -23.46 14.36
N ASP A 334 25.29 -22.17 14.13
CA ASP A 334 24.75 -21.06 14.94
C ASP A 334 23.39 -20.55 14.43
N SER A 335 23.01 -20.94 13.21
CA SER A 335 21.90 -20.34 12.45
C SER A 335 20.56 -20.39 13.19
N HIS A 336 20.24 -21.51 13.85
CA HIS A 336 18.96 -21.69 14.53
C HIS A 336 18.78 -20.69 15.69
N THR A 337 19.80 -20.54 16.54
CA THR A 337 19.76 -19.64 17.70
C THR A 337 19.68 -18.18 17.25
N LEU A 338 20.48 -17.79 16.26
CA LEU A 338 20.48 -16.44 15.70
C LEU A 338 19.11 -16.08 15.10
N ILE A 339 18.53 -16.96 14.28
CA ILE A 339 17.22 -16.77 13.66
C ILE A 339 16.13 -16.67 14.74
N GLN A 340 16.18 -17.53 15.77
CA GLN A 340 15.19 -17.51 16.84
C GLN A 340 15.24 -16.22 17.66
N ASN A 341 16.44 -15.73 18.00
CA ASN A 341 16.63 -14.45 18.67
C ASN A 341 16.12 -13.29 17.82
N PHE A 342 16.45 -13.29 16.52
CA PHE A 342 15.97 -12.30 15.56
C PHE A 342 14.44 -12.25 15.49
N LYS A 343 13.78 -13.40 15.29
CA LYS A 343 12.32 -13.51 15.21
C LYS A 343 11.65 -13.06 16.51
N SER A 344 12.19 -13.47 17.65
CA SER A 344 11.66 -13.08 18.96
C SER A 344 11.76 -11.57 19.18
N SER A 345 12.89 -10.96 18.79
CA SER A 345 13.11 -9.52 18.86
C SER A 345 12.11 -8.75 17.97
N LEU A 346 11.94 -9.16 16.72
CA LEU A 346 10.99 -8.52 15.80
C LEU A 346 9.54 -8.66 16.25
N ASN A 347 9.13 -9.82 16.77
CA ASN A 347 7.77 -10.01 17.27
C ASN A 347 7.44 -9.04 18.42
N GLU A 348 8.39 -8.77 19.32
CA GLU A 348 8.19 -7.81 20.41
C GLU A 348 8.14 -6.37 19.93
N ILE A 349 9.02 -6.01 18.99
CA ILE A 349 8.99 -4.69 18.35
C ILE A 349 7.65 -4.47 17.64
N ILE A 350 7.16 -5.46 16.89
CA ILE A 350 5.86 -5.40 16.23
C ILE A 350 4.74 -5.27 17.26
N ALA A 351 4.78 -6.04 18.36
CA ALA A 351 3.77 -5.97 19.41
C ALA A 351 3.70 -4.59 20.05
N GLU A 352 4.83 -3.94 20.30
CA GLU A 352 4.89 -2.58 20.86
C GLU A 352 4.28 -1.53 19.92
N ILE A 353 4.60 -1.59 18.62
CA ILE A 353 4.02 -0.68 17.62
C ILE A 353 2.51 -0.91 17.48
N VAL A 354 2.07 -2.18 17.45
CA VAL A 354 0.64 -2.56 17.36
C VAL A 354 -0.14 -2.10 18.59
N GLU A 355 0.44 -2.23 19.79
CA GLU A 355 -0.19 -1.76 21.03
C GLU A 355 -0.36 -0.24 20.99
N TYR A 356 0.67 0.51 20.61
CA TYR A 356 0.58 1.96 20.45
C TYR A 356 -0.52 2.35 19.44
N GLN A 357 -0.58 1.71 18.28
CA GLN A 357 -1.61 1.96 17.27
C GLN A 357 -3.01 1.63 17.79
N THR A 358 -3.15 0.51 18.48
CA THR A 358 -4.40 0.07 19.11
C THR A 358 -4.90 1.12 20.11
N GLN A 359 -4.02 1.61 20.99
CA GLN A 359 -4.36 2.66 21.94
C GLN A 359 -4.70 3.98 21.24
N SER A 360 -3.96 4.34 20.19
CA SER A 360 -4.24 5.54 19.38
C SER A 360 -5.64 5.49 18.77
N VAL A 361 -6.06 4.34 18.25
CA VAL A 361 -7.41 4.13 17.70
C VAL A 361 -8.48 4.19 18.79
N LYS A 362 -8.23 3.61 19.97
CA LYS A 362 -9.18 3.63 21.09
C LYS A 362 -9.48 5.06 21.54
N VAL A 363 -8.47 5.91 21.66
CA VAL A 363 -8.63 7.30 22.13
C VAL A 363 -9.06 8.27 21.03
N ALA A 364 -8.87 7.93 19.76
CA ALA A 364 -9.23 8.81 18.66
C ALA A 364 -10.74 9.08 18.60
N GLU A 365 -11.10 10.34 18.37
CA GLU A 365 -12.48 10.74 18.11
C GLU A 365 -12.91 10.25 16.71
N ILE A 366 -14.22 10.09 16.53
CA ILE A 366 -14.78 9.80 15.22
C ILE A 366 -14.70 11.05 14.34
N ASP A 367 -14.35 10.87 13.08
CA ASP A 367 -14.29 11.94 12.10
C ASP A 367 -15.66 12.13 11.43
N ASP A 368 -16.40 13.14 11.88
CA ASP A 368 -17.71 13.49 11.35
C ASP A 368 -17.67 13.86 9.85
N ALA A 369 -16.54 14.34 9.33
CA ALA A 369 -16.42 14.67 7.92
C ALA A 369 -16.39 13.41 7.04
N ILE A 370 -15.75 12.34 7.53
CA ILE A 370 -15.78 11.02 6.87
C ILE A 370 -17.21 10.48 6.88
N LEU A 371 -17.91 10.52 8.02
CA LEU A 371 -19.31 10.07 8.11
C LEU A 371 -20.26 10.91 7.25
N ALA A 372 -20.03 12.22 7.15
CA ALA A 372 -20.78 13.09 6.23
C ALA A 372 -20.54 12.70 4.76
N SER A 373 -19.33 12.26 4.40
CA SER A 373 -19.04 11.75 3.05
C SER A 373 -19.79 10.45 2.76
N TYR A 374 -19.88 9.54 3.74
CA TYR A 374 -20.66 8.31 3.63
C TYR A 374 -22.16 8.59 3.53
N SER A 375 -22.66 9.54 4.32
CA SER A 375 -24.05 10.00 4.25
C SER A 375 -24.41 10.51 2.86
N ARG A 376 -23.54 11.33 2.25
CA ARG A 376 -23.73 11.85 0.90
C ARG A 376 -23.69 10.75 -0.16
N ALA A 377 -22.68 9.88 -0.09
CA ALA A 377 -22.55 8.76 -1.02
C ALA A 377 -23.78 7.84 -0.96
N ALA A 378 -24.26 7.50 0.24
CA ALA A 378 -25.45 6.68 0.44
C ALA A 378 -26.75 7.36 0.00
N SER A 379 -26.83 8.69 0.08
CA SER A 379 -28.01 9.45 -0.35
C SER A 379 -28.22 9.41 -1.88
N ASN A 380 -27.19 9.08 -2.66
CA ASN A 380 -27.28 8.99 -4.13
C ASN A 380 -28.34 8.00 -4.64
N VAL A 381 -28.72 7.02 -3.81
CA VAL A 381 -29.82 6.07 -4.09
C VAL A 381 -31.14 6.80 -4.39
N PHE A 382 -31.35 7.99 -3.81
CA PHE A 382 -32.57 8.77 -3.94
C PHE A 382 -32.42 10.05 -4.79
N CYS A 383 -31.20 10.39 -5.24
CA CYS A 383 -30.94 11.62 -6.00
C CYS A 383 -30.84 11.39 -7.53
N ASN A 384 -30.32 10.24 -7.95
CA ASN A 384 -29.95 9.96 -9.33
C ASN A 384 -31.07 9.22 -10.09
N GLU A 385 -30.78 8.71 -11.30
CA GLU A 385 -31.65 7.73 -11.97
C GLU A 385 -31.93 6.56 -11.02
N LEU A 386 -33.20 6.45 -10.61
CA LEU A 386 -33.64 5.41 -9.70
C LEU A 386 -33.40 4.05 -10.34
N LYS A 387 -32.82 3.15 -9.56
CA LYS A 387 -32.63 1.76 -9.96
C LYS A 387 -33.86 0.93 -9.56
N TYR A 388 -34.04 -0.20 -10.21
CA TYR A 388 -35.00 -1.19 -9.74
C TYR A 388 -34.69 -1.59 -8.29
N PRO A 389 -35.70 -1.76 -7.41
CA PRO A 389 -37.15 -1.63 -7.65
C PRO A 389 -37.70 -0.21 -7.42
N LEU A 390 -36.88 0.75 -6.96
CA LEU A 390 -37.33 2.13 -6.72
C LEU A 390 -37.89 2.78 -7.98
N SER A 391 -37.31 2.47 -9.14
CA SER A 391 -37.74 2.97 -10.45
C SER A 391 -39.18 2.61 -10.85
N LEU A 392 -39.81 1.64 -10.16
CA LEU A 392 -41.21 1.28 -10.38
C LEU A 392 -42.18 2.33 -9.81
N PHE A 393 -41.73 3.18 -8.89
CA PHE A 393 -42.56 4.14 -8.17
C PHE A 393 -42.23 5.58 -8.57
N LYS A 394 -43.17 6.49 -8.31
CA LYS A 394 -42.85 7.92 -8.29
C LYS A 394 -42.15 8.27 -6.98
N LEU A 395 -40.98 8.89 -7.04
CA LEU A 395 -40.31 9.37 -5.84
C LEU A 395 -40.88 10.73 -5.43
N GLU A 396 -41.32 10.84 -4.17
CA GLU A 396 -41.74 12.08 -3.55
C GLU A 396 -40.80 12.40 -2.38
N VAL A 397 -40.28 13.63 -2.36
CA VAL A 397 -39.39 14.10 -1.29
C VAL A 397 -40.21 14.94 -0.31
N VAL A 398 -40.18 14.57 0.97
CA VAL A 398 -40.96 15.21 2.04
C VAL A 398 -40.06 15.69 3.17
N ASP A 399 -40.49 16.70 3.94
CA ASP A 399 -39.70 17.25 5.05
C ASP A 399 -39.73 16.35 6.31
N SER A 400 -40.79 15.56 6.49
CA SER A 400 -40.96 14.70 7.67
C SER A 400 -41.77 13.46 7.36
N LEU A 401 -41.36 12.32 7.93
CA LEU A 401 -42.10 11.06 7.95
C LEU A 401 -42.29 10.57 9.40
N PRO A 402 -43.27 9.68 9.67
CA PRO A 402 -43.42 9.05 10.96
C PRO A 402 -42.20 8.19 11.34
N ASN A 403 -41.98 7.95 12.64
CA ASN A 403 -40.86 7.15 13.11
C ASN A 403 -40.93 5.69 12.62
N GLU A 404 -42.12 5.16 12.35
CA GLU A 404 -42.32 3.81 11.80
C GLU A 404 -41.75 3.66 10.37
N ALA A 405 -41.57 4.76 9.66
CA ALA A 405 -40.95 4.80 8.34
C ALA A 405 -39.40 4.77 8.41
N GLU A 406 -38.81 4.92 9.60
CA GLU A 406 -37.36 4.87 9.79
C GLU A 406 -36.82 3.47 9.48
N LYS A 407 -35.76 3.42 8.68
CA LYS A 407 -35.02 2.21 8.30
C LYS A 407 -33.57 2.36 8.76
N LEU A 408 -33.01 1.24 9.22
CA LEU A 408 -31.64 1.15 9.69
C LEU A 408 -30.95 -0.03 9.01
N VAL A 409 -29.78 0.22 8.45
CA VAL A 409 -28.86 -0.83 7.99
C VAL A 409 -27.47 -0.60 8.57
N SER A 410 -26.87 -1.67 9.07
CA SER A 410 -25.58 -1.61 9.77
C SER A 410 -24.53 -2.45 9.05
N LEU A 411 -23.35 -1.85 8.82
CA LEU A 411 -22.14 -2.57 8.41
C LEU A 411 -21.32 -2.88 9.67
N ILE A 412 -21.33 -4.13 10.11
CA ILE A 412 -20.69 -4.58 11.36
C ILE A 412 -19.23 -4.98 11.10
N GLY A 413 -18.37 -4.85 12.13
CA GLY A 413 -16.98 -5.29 12.07
C GLY A 413 -16.06 -4.28 11.37
N VAL A 414 -16.51 -3.04 11.25
CA VAL A 414 -15.72 -1.96 10.66
C VAL A 414 -14.67 -1.52 11.65
N HIS A 415 -13.42 -1.45 11.20
CA HIS A 415 -12.32 -0.99 12.03
C HIS A 415 -12.42 0.53 12.25
N LYS A 416 -12.39 0.96 13.51
CA LYS A 416 -12.57 2.35 13.93
C LYS A 416 -11.52 3.29 13.30
N SER A 417 -10.31 2.79 13.02
CA SER A 417 -9.26 3.58 12.36
C SER A 417 -9.68 4.18 11.01
N GLY A 418 -10.60 3.53 10.27
CA GLY A 418 -11.09 4.04 8.97
C GLY A 418 -12.02 5.25 9.09
N VAL A 419 -12.53 5.54 10.29
CA VAL A 419 -13.47 6.63 10.57
C VAL A 419 -12.98 7.53 11.71
N SER A 420 -11.69 7.45 12.07
CA SER A 420 -11.13 8.20 13.19
C SER A 420 -10.39 9.46 12.73
N LYS A 421 -10.57 10.54 13.48
CA LYS A 421 -9.92 11.82 13.21
C LYS A 421 -8.41 11.72 13.41
N GLY A 422 -7.65 12.23 12.44
CA GLY A 422 -6.17 12.22 12.49
C GLY A 422 -5.52 10.86 12.24
N ILE A 423 -6.29 9.82 11.93
CA ILE A 423 -5.77 8.49 11.58
C ILE A 423 -5.94 8.27 10.08
N VAL A 424 -4.84 8.41 9.35
CA VAL A 424 -4.82 8.18 7.89
C VAL A 424 -4.61 6.69 7.62
N THR A 425 -5.57 6.05 6.94
CA THR A 425 -5.54 4.64 6.55
C THR A 425 -5.64 4.49 5.02
N ASN A 426 -5.36 3.28 4.52
CA ASN A 426 -5.61 2.94 3.12
C ASN A 426 -7.09 2.56 2.96
N LEU A 427 -7.90 3.49 2.46
CA LEU A 427 -9.28 3.20 2.09
C LEU A 427 -9.32 2.58 0.68
N PRO A 428 -10.19 1.59 0.44
CA PRO A 428 -10.45 1.09 -0.91
C PRO A 428 -10.89 2.23 -1.85
N ILE A 429 -10.45 2.18 -3.12
CA ILE A 429 -10.80 3.20 -4.13
C ILE A 429 -12.32 3.37 -4.27
N ASN A 430 -13.07 2.28 -4.13
CA ASN A 430 -14.53 2.26 -4.29
C ASN A 430 -15.28 2.18 -2.94
N ASP A 431 -14.67 2.64 -1.83
CA ASP A 431 -15.31 2.54 -0.50
C ASP A 431 -16.66 3.28 -0.45
N LEU A 432 -16.77 4.43 -1.13
CA LEU A 432 -18.02 5.21 -1.20
C LEU A 432 -19.12 4.49 -1.99
N ASP A 433 -18.79 3.91 -3.15
CA ASP A 433 -19.74 3.13 -3.95
C ASP A 433 -20.26 1.94 -3.15
N PHE A 434 -19.35 1.26 -2.42
CA PHE A 434 -19.72 0.16 -1.54
C PHE A 434 -20.68 0.63 -0.42
N LYS A 435 -20.51 1.83 0.14
CA LYS A 435 -21.47 2.37 1.12
C LYS A 435 -22.84 2.65 0.49
N SER A 436 -22.86 3.19 -0.73
CA SER A 436 -24.10 3.41 -1.48
C SER A 436 -24.84 2.10 -1.74
N ASP A 437 -24.13 1.06 -2.16
CA ASP A 437 -24.71 -0.25 -2.46
C ASP A 437 -25.36 -0.91 -1.23
N ILE A 438 -24.86 -0.65 -0.02
CA ILE A 438 -25.46 -1.17 1.23
C ILE A 438 -26.87 -0.60 1.41
N VAL A 439 -27.03 0.71 1.24
CA VAL A 439 -28.34 1.37 1.37
C VAL A 439 -29.25 1.00 0.22
N ASP A 440 -28.73 0.95 -1.02
CA ASP A 440 -29.47 0.52 -2.21
C ASP A 440 -30.09 -0.87 -2.03
N ARG A 441 -29.30 -1.84 -1.56
CA ARG A 441 -29.77 -3.20 -1.28
C ARG A 441 -30.79 -3.23 -0.15
N ASN A 442 -30.62 -2.42 0.89
CA ASN A 442 -31.58 -2.37 2.00
C ASN A 442 -32.91 -1.75 1.55
N ALA A 443 -32.89 -0.62 0.84
CA ALA A 443 -34.08 0.02 0.30
C ALA A 443 -34.82 -0.92 -0.66
N SER A 444 -34.08 -1.57 -1.57
CA SER A 444 -34.61 -2.59 -2.47
C SER A 444 -35.28 -3.74 -1.72
N PHE A 445 -34.63 -4.25 -0.68
CA PHE A 445 -35.20 -5.31 0.16
C PHE A 445 -36.50 -4.87 0.85
N GLN A 446 -36.55 -3.66 1.41
CA GLN A 446 -37.76 -3.13 2.05
C GLN A 446 -38.92 -3.02 1.05
N ILE A 447 -38.66 -2.49 -0.15
CA ILE A 447 -39.67 -2.34 -1.22
C ILE A 447 -40.19 -3.71 -1.66
N LEU A 448 -39.31 -4.65 -1.98
CA LEU A 448 -39.70 -5.98 -2.42
C LEU A 448 -40.45 -6.74 -1.32
N ASN A 449 -40.06 -6.57 -0.05
CA ASN A 449 -40.75 -7.16 1.09
C ASN A 449 -42.16 -6.58 1.26
N GLU A 450 -42.35 -5.27 1.03
CA GLU A 450 -43.67 -4.64 1.09
C GLU A 450 -44.58 -5.14 -0.04
N ILE A 451 -44.05 -5.24 -1.27
CA ILE A 451 -44.77 -5.83 -2.42
C ILE A 451 -45.18 -7.26 -2.10
N PHE A 452 -44.25 -8.05 -1.55
CA PHE A 452 -44.50 -9.45 -1.22
C PHE A 452 -45.58 -9.62 -0.15
N ASN A 453 -45.59 -8.76 0.87
CA ASN A 453 -46.53 -8.84 1.99
C ASN A 453 -47.84 -8.08 1.75
N SER A 454 -48.02 -7.45 0.59
CA SER A 454 -49.26 -6.76 0.22
C SER A 454 -50.45 -7.73 0.15
N GLU A 455 -51.68 -7.20 0.28
CA GLU A 455 -52.89 -8.02 0.15
C GLU A 455 -53.14 -8.39 -1.31
N PHE A 456 -53.29 -9.70 -1.56
CA PHE A 456 -53.62 -10.25 -2.87
C PHE A 456 -55.09 -10.68 -2.90
N ILE A 457 -55.81 -10.23 -3.92
CA ILE A 457 -57.25 -10.50 -4.06
C ILE A 457 -57.47 -11.96 -4.48
N TYR A 458 -56.56 -12.49 -5.30
CA TYR A 458 -56.65 -13.84 -5.81
C TYR A 458 -55.38 -14.61 -5.45
N GLU A 459 -55.57 -15.75 -4.81
CA GLU A 459 -54.48 -16.67 -4.49
C GLU A 459 -54.74 -18.01 -5.17
N PHE A 460 -53.74 -18.51 -5.88
CA PHE A 460 -53.79 -19.76 -6.61
C PHE A 460 -52.65 -20.68 -6.18
N SER A 461 -52.90 -21.97 -6.12
CA SER A 461 -51.88 -22.98 -5.81
C SER A 461 -51.79 -24.01 -6.92
N TYR A 462 -50.58 -24.24 -7.41
CA TYR A 462 -50.29 -25.12 -8.54
C TYR A 462 -49.27 -26.19 -8.13
N THR A 463 -49.44 -27.39 -8.68
CA THR A 463 -48.45 -28.49 -8.57
C THR A 463 -47.56 -28.59 -9.80
N SER A 464 -47.76 -27.72 -10.81
CA SER A 464 -47.00 -27.69 -12.06
C SER A 464 -46.74 -26.26 -12.50
N ALA A 465 -45.47 -25.89 -12.63
CA ALA A 465 -45.04 -24.58 -13.10
C ALA A 465 -45.53 -24.27 -14.52
N LEU A 466 -45.61 -25.27 -15.41
CA LEU A 466 -46.11 -25.08 -16.77
C LEU A 466 -47.59 -24.71 -16.78
N ARG A 467 -48.42 -25.39 -15.99
CA ARG A 467 -49.84 -25.03 -15.87
C ARG A 467 -50.04 -23.65 -15.26
N ALA A 468 -49.23 -23.31 -14.25
CA ALA A 468 -49.24 -21.96 -13.66
C ALA A 468 -48.94 -20.90 -14.74
N LEU A 469 -47.93 -21.12 -15.60
CA LEU A 469 -47.61 -20.20 -16.69
C LEU A 469 -48.69 -20.07 -17.75
N ASP A 470 -49.33 -21.18 -18.15
CA ASP A 470 -50.42 -21.15 -19.12
C ASP A 470 -51.59 -20.30 -18.60
N ASP A 471 -51.95 -20.45 -17.32
CA ASP A 471 -53.01 -19.67 -16.69
C ASP A 471 -52.60 -18.20 -16.49
N ILE A 472 -51.38 -17.93 -15.98
CA ILE A 472 -50.81 -16.59 -15.85
C ILE A 472 -50.85 -15.86 -17.20
N ARG A 473 -50.51 -16.54 -18.30
CA ARG A 473 -50.52 -15.94 -19.65
C ARG A 473 -51.89 -15.44 -20.05
N VAL A 474 -52.95 -16.18 -19.72
CA VAL A 474 -54.34 -15.77 -19.99
C VAL A 474 -54.74 -14.62 -19.06
N MET A 475 -54.32 -14.66 -17.80
CA MET A 475 -54.66 -13.62 -16.81
C MET A 475 -53.97 -12.29 -17.08
N ILE A 476 -52.76 -12.31 -17.67
CA ILE A 476 -51.99 -11.11 -18.08
C ILE A 476 -52.83 -10.17 -18.96
N ASP A 477 -53.59 -10.71 -19.92
CA ASP A 477 -54.40 -9.90 -20.86
C ASP A 477 -55.58 -9.19 -20.15
N SER A 478 -55.84 -9.57 -18.90
CA SER A 478 -56.91 -9.00 -18.08
C SER A 478 -56.44 -7.90 -17.12
N ILE A 479 -55.14 -7.58 -17.12
CA ILE A 479 -54.50 -6.59 -16.25
C ILE A 479 -53.89 -5.50 -17.13
N ASN A 480 -54.19 -4.23 -16.81
CA ASN A 480 -53.56 -3.10 -17.48
C ASN A 480 -52.10 -2.98 -17.01
N ASN A 481 -51.17 -2.78 -17.95
CA ASN A 481 -49.73 -2.65 -17.69
C ASN A 481 -49.19 -3.74 -16.73
N PRO A 482 -49.29 -5.02 -17.09
CA PRO A 482 -48.98 -6.11 -16.16
C PRO A 482 -47.48 -6.19 -15.86
N ILE A 483 -47.17 -6.43 -14.58
CA ILE A 483 -45.83 -6.73 -14.08
C ILE A 483 -45.91 -8.01 -13.26
N MET A 484 -44.93 -8.89 -13.46
CA MET A 484 -44.79 -10.14 -12.73
C MET A 484 -43.46 -10.20 -11.97
N PHE A 485 -43.52 -10.61 -10.72
CA PHE A 485 -42.37 -10.93 -9.88
C PHE A 485 -42.28 -12.43 -9.68
N VAL A 486 -41.09 -13.00 -9.85
CA VAL A 486 -40.89 -14.46 -9.81
C VAL A 486 -39.79 -14.81 -8.80
N SER A 487 -40.14 -15.62 -7.81
CA SER A 487 -39.18 -16.28 -6.91
C SER A 487 -39.04 -17.77 -7.18
N SER A 488 -40.01 -18.41 -7.85
CA SER A 488 -39.98 -19.86 -8.11
C SER A 488 -38.79 -20.32 -8.96
N ASN A 489 -38.01 -21.25 -8.42
CA ASN A 489 -36.83 -21.79 -9.09
C ASN A 489 -37.17 -22.58 -10.37
N GLU A 490 -38.31 -23.27 -10.36
CA GLU A 490 -38.76 -24.03 -11.52
C GLU A 490 -39.06 -23.10 -12.70
N LEU A 491 -39.78 -22.01 -12.45
CA LEU A 491 -40.06 -20.99 -13.46
C LEU A 491 -38.80 -20.26 -13.92
N LEU A 492 -37.92 -19.88 -13.00
CA LEU A 492 -36.63 -19.27 -13.36
C LEU A 492 -35.82 -20.19 -14.26
N THR A 493 -35.85 -21.49 -14.02
CA THR A 493 -35.20 -22.49 -14.87
C THR A 493 -35.87 -22.58 -16.25
N MET A 494 -37.21 -22.52 -16.31
CA MET A 494 -37.95 -22.49 -17.57
C MET A 494 -37.61 -21.24 -18.40
N PHE A 495 -37.58 -20.05 -17.79
CA PHE A 495 -37.20 -18.82 -18.49
C PHE A 495 -35.75 -18.84 -18.98
N ARG A 496 -34.82 -19.38 -18.18
CA ARG A 496 -33.43 -19.58 -18.62
C ARG A 496 -33.35 -20.49 -19.84
N LYS A 497 -34.12 -21.58 -19.89
CA LYS A 497 -34.17 -22.46 -21.08
C LYS A 497 -34.76 -21.74 -22.29
N ALA A 498 -35.86 -21.00 -22.11
CA ALA A 498 -36.51 -20.23 -23.17
C ALA A 498 -35.60 -19.16 -23.78
N LYS A 499 -34.62 -18.64 -23.03
CA LYS A 499 -33.61 -17.70 -23.54
C LYS A 499 -32.69 -18.29 -24.59
N TYR A 500 -32.38 -19.59 -24.50
CA TYR A 500 -31.49 -20.28 -25.44
C TYR A 500 -32.23 -20.98 -26.57
N ASP A 501 -33.50 -21.33 -26.37
CA ASP A 501 -34.35 -21.95 -27.38
C ASP A 501 -35.77 -21.37 -27.32
N ALA A 502 -36.05 -20.48 -28.28
CA ALA A 502 -37.32 -19.78 -28.39
C ALA A 502 -38.50 -20.70 -28.74
N ASN A 503 -38.25 -21.94 -29.16
CA ASN A 503 -39.28 -22.90 -29.57
C ASN A 503 -39.76 -23.81 -28.42
N ILE A 504 -39.21 -23.69 -27.21
CA ILE A 504 -39.62 -24.55 -26.09
C ILE A 504 -41.05 -24.24 -25.62
N PHE A 505 -41.46 -22.96 -25.63
CA PHE A 505 -42.79 -22.53 -25.18
C PHE A 505 -43.42 -21.47 -26.12
N PRO A 506 -43.71 -21.81 -27.39
CA PRO A 506 -44.18 -20.87 -28.39
C PRO A 506 -45.52 -20.21 -28.02
N GLN A 507 -46.37 -20.92 -27.26
CA GLN A 507 -47.67 -20.43 -26.82
C GLN A 507 -47.59 -19.30 -25.77
N LEU A 508 -46.47 -19.19 -25.05
CA LEU A 508 -46.31 -18.19 -23.99
C LEU A 508 -45.85 -16.81 -24.50
N ASN A 509 -45.46 -16.70 -25.78
CA ASN A 509 -44.99 -15.45 -26.40
C ASN A 509 -43.89 -14.75 -25.57
N ILE A 510 -42.85 -15.49 -25.19
CA ILE A 510 -41.74 -15.00 -24.37
C ILE A 510 -40.73 -14.29 -25.25
N HIS A 511 -40.34 -13.07 -24.88
CA HIS A 511 -39.27 -12.35 -25.55
C HIS A 511 -38.34 -11.64 -24.57
N PHE A 512 -37.16 -11.28 -25.05
CA PHE A 512 -36.07 -10.73 -24.24
C PHE A 512 -35.61 -9.40 -24.82
N GLU A 513 -35.60 -8.36 -24.00
CA GLU A 513 -35.06 -7.05 -24.37
C GLU A 513 -33.61 -6.93 -23.89
N ALA A 514 -32.80 -6.20 -24.65
CA ALA A 514 -31.44 -5.89 -24.25
C ALA A 514 -31.45 -4.69 -23.30
N LYS A 515 -31.11 -4.92 -22.03
CA LYS A 515 -30.84 -3.91 -20.98
C LYS A 515 -32.05 -3.16 -20.40
N ASP A 516 -32.81 -3.79 -19.49
CA ASP A 516 -33.70 -3.04 -18.56
C ASP A 516 -33.01 -2.91 -17.18
N CYS A 517 -32.72 -4.02 -16.48
CA CYS A 517 -31.88 -4.08 -15.27
C CYS A 517 -31.35 -5.51 -15.05
N SER A 518 -30.50 -5.74 -14.03
CA SER A 518 -29.99 -7.09 -13.70
C SER A 518 -31.07 -8.06 -13.24
N GLU A 519 -32.16 -7.54 -12.70
CA GLU A 519 -33.28 -8.30 -12.14
C GLU A 519 -34.37 -8.57 -13.18
N TYR A 520 -34.32 -7.92 -14.35
CA TYR A 520 -35.23 -8.21 -15.45
C TYR A 520 -34.93 -9.59 -16.06
N ILE A 521 -35.99 -10.39 -16.25
CA ILE A 521 -35.89 -11.77 -16.77
C ILE A 521 -36.29 -11.81 -18.24
N CYS A 522 -37.53 -11.43 -18.54
CA CYS A 522 -38.15 -11.52 -19.85
C CYS A 522 -39.46 -10.71 -19.90
N HIS A 523 -40.11 -10.70 -21.07
CA HIS A 523 -41.51 -10.36 -21.22
C HIS A 523 -42.33 -11.62 -21.53
N ILE A 524 -43.56 -11.68 -21.02
CA ILE A 524 -44.59 -12.67 -21.40
C ILE A 524 -45.76 -11.88 -22.00
N GLY A 525 -45.92 -11.91 -23.32
CA GLY A 525 -46.87 -10.99 -23.97
C GLY A 525 -46.50 -9.53 -23.66
N THR A 526 -47.40 -8.75 -23.06
CA THR A 526 -47.12 -7.38 -22.63
C THR A 526 -46.59 -7.26 -21.20
N CYS A 527 -46.45 -8.38 -20.48
CA CYS A 527 -46.07 -8.39 -19.07
C CYS A 527 -44.56 -8.38 -18.88
N LYS A 528 -44.04 -7.42 -18.11
CA LYS A 528 -42.63 -7.38 -17.69
C LYS A 528 -42.39 -8.33 -16.53
N VAL A 529 -41.37 -9.17 -16.63
CA VAL A 529 -41.05 -10.17 -15.60
C VAL A 529 -39.74 -9.83 -14.91
N TYR A 530 -39.80 -9.66 -13.59
CA TYR A 530 -38.67 -9.37 -12.72
C TYR A 530 -38.41 -10.52 -11.74
N TYR A 531 -37.14 -10.68 -11.38
CA TYR A 531 -36.70 -11.57 -10.33
C TYR A 531 -37.03 -10.97 -8.96
N LEU A 532 -37.60 -11.81 -8.10
CA LEU A 532 -37.83 -11.52 -6.69
C LEU A 532 -36.96 -12.45 -5.85
N ASN A 533 -36.00 -11.88 -5.13
CA ASN A 533 -35.12 -12.63 -4.25
C ASN A 533 -35.82 -12.98 -2.92
N ALA A 534 -36.86 -13.80 -3.01
CA ALA A 534 -37.56 -14.39 -1.86
C ALA A 534 -37.24 -15.89 -1.79
N LYS A 535 -37.11 -16.44 -0.57
CA LYS A 535 -37.02 -17.89 -0.36
C LYS A 535 -38.41 -18.54 -0.42
N SER A 536 -39.15 -18.27 -1.48
CA SER A 536 -40.49 -18.81 -1.74
C SER A 536 -40.56 -19.39 -3.15
N GLU A 537 -41.50 -20.30 -3.38
CA GLU A 537 -41.82 -20.82 -4.72
C GLU A 537 -43.06 -20.12 -5.25
N GLU A 538 -43.01 -18.79 -5.36
CA GLU A 538 -44.17 -17.97 -5.67
C GLU A 538 -43.96 -17.08 -6.90
N CYS A 539 -45.08 -16.62 -7.46
CA CYS A 539 -45.16 -15.54 -8.44
C CYS A 539 -46.23 -14.55 -8.05
N LEU A 540 -45.92 -13.27 -8.21
CA LEU A 540 -46.85 -12.17 -7.96
C LEU A 540 -47.15 -11.50 -9.29
N LEU A 541 -48.42 -11.39 -9.66
CA LEU A 541 -48.86 -10.71 -10.86
C LEU A 541 -49.78 -9.55 -10.45
N LEU A 542 -49.42 -8.35 -10.88
CA LEU A 542 -50.15 -7.13 -10.57
C LEU A 542 -49.98 -6.09 -11.68
N SER A 543 -50.80 -5.05 -11.63
CA SER A 543 -50.64 -3.89 -12.50
C SER A 543 -49.48 -3.02 -12.03
N SER A 544 -48.68 -2.46 -12.95
CA SER A 544 -47.72 -1.41 -12.63
C SER A 544 -48.37 -0.18 -12.00
N ASP A 545 -49.66 0.03 -12.26
CA ASP A 545 -50.43 1.16 -11.73
C ASP A 545 -50.66 1.02 -10.21
N ALA A 546 -50.34 -0.13 -9.61
CA ALA A 546 -50.34 -0.33 -8.16
C ALA A 546 -49.17 0.37 -7.45
N PHE A 547 -48.08 0.68 -8.16
CA PHE A 547 -46.92 1.39 -7.63
C PHE A 547 -47.15 2.90 -7.65
N ASP A 548 -47.60 3.45 -6.54
CA ASP A 548 -47.97 4.87 -6.48
C ASP A 548 -46.75 5.75 -6.22
N THR A 549 -46.33 5.83 -4.97
CA THR A 549 -45.31 6.75 -4.50
C THR A 549 -44.37 6.09 -3.50
N ILE A 550 -43.09 6.41 -3.57
CA ILE A 550 -42.16 6.23 -2.46
C ILE A 550 -41.87 7.60 -1.89
N LYS A 551 -42.22 7.81 -0.62
CA LYS A 551 -41.89 9.04 0.09
C LYS A 551 -40.58 8.84 0.83
N VAL A 552 -39.65 9.77 0.63
CA VAL A 552 -38.36 9.78 1.34
C VAL A 552 -38.20 11.10 2.06
N GLN A 553 -37.77 11.02 3.31
CA GLN A 553 -37.55 12.20 4.13
C GLN A 553 -36.25 12.90 3.76
N LYS A 554 -36.34 14.21 3.48
CA LYS A 554 -35.18 15.08 3.27
C LYS A 554 -34.58 15.50 4.60
N LEU A 555 -33.28 15.26 4.78
CA LEU A 555 -32.52 15.70 5.96
C LEU A 555 -31.82 17.04 5.70
N ALA A 556 -31.29 17.21 4.49
CA ALA A 556 -30.74 18.46 3.98
C ALA A 556 -30.76 18.47 2.44
N GLU A 557 -30.26 19.51 1.80
CA GLU A 557 -30.04 19.52 0.35
C GLU A 557 -29.15 18.32 -0.06
N ASP A 558 -29.66 17.48 -0.97
CA ASP A 558 -29.07 16.23 -1.44
C ASP A 558 -28.62 15.24 -0.34
N LYS A 559 -29.24 15.31 0.85
CA LYS A 559 -28.99 14.38 1.97
C LYS A 559 -30.30 13.75 2.43
N PHE A 560 -30.38 12.42 2.28
CA PHE A 560 -31.51 11.57 2.65
C PHE A 560 -31.15 10.50 3.68
N VAL A 561 -29.85 10.16 3.74
CA VAL A 561 -29.29 9.14 4.64
C VAL A 561 -28.37 9.82 5.64
N ASP A 562 -28.46 9.41 6.90
CA ASP A 562 -27.52 9.80 7.95
C ASP A 562 -26.64 8.60 8.34
N ALA A 563 -25.33 8.75 8.22
CA ALA A 563 -24.36 7.74 8.62
C ALA A 563 -23.77 8.10 9.99
N SER A 564 -23.79 7.15 10.91
CA SER A 564 -23.17 7.27 12.23
C SER A 564 -22.28 6.06 12.51
N PHE A 565 -21.33 6.19 13.44
CA PHE A 565 -20.48 5.08 13.86
C PHE A 565 -20.74 4.73 15.32
N LYS A 566 -21.08 3.46 15.57
CA LYS A 566 -21.25 2.92 16.91
C LYS A 566 -20.09 1.98 17.22
N VAL A 567 -19.29 2.35 18.22
CA VAL A 567 -18.19 1.50 18.72
C VAL A 567 -18.78 0.22 19.32
N SER A 568 -18.10 -0.91 19.11
CA SER A 568 -18.49 -2.20 19.68
C SER A 568 -18.24 -2.22 21.19
N ASP A 569 -19.18 -2.79 21.95
CA ASP A 569 -19.06 -2.92 23.40
C ASP A 569 -17.91 -3.85 23.80
N ASP A 570 -17.62 -4.87 22.98
CA ASP A 570 -16.59 -5.88 23.23
C ASP A 570 -15.17 -5.44 22.81
N ASN A 571 -15.08 -4.56 21.80
CA ASN A 571 -13.81 -4.11 21.25
C ASN A 571 -13.86 -2.65 20.79
N GLN A 572 -13.14 -1.79 21.51
CA GLN A 572 -13.05 -0.35 21.25
C GLN A 572 -12.34 0.03 19.94
N THR A 573 -11.71 -0.92 19.23
CA THR A 573 -11.12 -0.67 17.90
C THR A 573 -12.02 -1.06 16.73
N THR A 574 -13.17 -1.68 17.00
CA THR A 574 -14.15 -2.04 15.95
C THR A 574 -15.53 -1.51 16.30
N GLY A 575 -16.41 -1.47 15.31
CA GLY A 575 -17.77 -1.00 15.50
C GLY A 575 -18.65 -1.28 14.28
N ALA A 576 -19.77 -0.58 14.23
CA ALA A 576 -20.71 -0.61 13.12
C ALA A 576 -20.91 0.78 12.53
N ILE A 577 -20.88 0.88 11.21
CA ILE A 577 -21.44 2.06 10.53
C ILE A 577 -22.94 1.82 10.40
N GLU A 578 -23.74 2.72 10.96
CA GLU A 578 -25.20 2.70 10.90
C GLU A 578 -25.67 3.75 9.89
N PHE A 579 -26.43 3.32 8.88
CA PHE A 579 -27.10 4.20 7.93
C PHE A 579 -28.58 4.26 8.29
N ARG A 580 -29.07 5.46 8.61
CA ARG A 580 -30.48 5.74 8.94
C ARG A 580 -31.12 6.58 7.86
N TYR A 581 -32.32 6.20 7.45
CA TYR A 581 -33.12 6.94 6.48
C TYR A 581 -34.60 6.63 6.69
N SER A 582 -35.49 7.54 6.31
CA SER A 582 -36.93 7.33 6.42
C SER A 582 -37.55 7.12 5.04
N MET A 583 -38.29 6.03 4.88
CA MET A 583 -38.94 5.67 3.62
C MET A 583 -40.30 5.05 3.87
N GLU A 584 -41.32 5.62 3.23
CA GLU A 584 -42.69 5.10 3.21
C GLU A 584 -43.03 4.64 1.79
N ILE A 585 -43.58 3.43 1.66
CA ILE A 585 -43.89 2.80 0.38
C ILE A 585 -45.40 2.83 0.19
N GLY A 586 -45.87 3.57 -0.81
CA GLY A 586 -47.27 3.67 -1.20
C GLY A 586 -47.63 2.63 -2.25
N LEU A 587 -48.46 1.66 -1.87
CA LEU A 587 -49.08 0.69 -2.78
C LEU A 587 -50.59 0.94 -2.83
N ILE A 588 -51.14 1.07 -4.04
CA ILE A 588 -52.59 1.19 -4.20
C ILE A 588 -53.22 -0.20 -4.13
N GLN A 589 -54.12 -0.39 -3.18
CA GLN A 589 -54.97 -1.57 -3.12
C GLN A 589 -56.34 -1.22 -3.65
N SER A 590 -56.66 -1.75 -4.83
CA SER A 590 -57.99 -1.60 -5.46
C SER A 590 -58.37 -2.90 -6.16
N ASP A 591 -59.63 -3.32 -5.99
CA ASP A 591 -60.21 -4.45 -6.70
C ASP A 591 -60.05 -4.33 -8.23
N SER A 592 -59.96 -3.10 -8.74
CA SER A 592 -59.77 -2.82 -10.16
C SER A 592 -58.38 -3.19 -10.68
N LEU A 593 -57.36 -3.31 -9.82
CA LEU A 593 -55.96 -3.56 -10.20
C LEU A 593 -55.59 -5.04 -10.25
N ARG A 594 -56.48 -5.93 -9.75
CA ARG A 594 -56.39 -7.40 -9.84
C ARG A 594 -55.03 -7.96 -9.43
N HIS A 595 -54.70 -7.88 -8.15
CA HIS A 595 -53.47 -8.46 -7.60
C HIS A 595 -53.64 -9.97 -7.39
N MET A 596 -52.71 -10.75 -7.94
CA MET A 596 -52.76 -12.21 -7.90
C MET A 596 -51.45 -12.81 -7.37
N ARG A 597 -51.56 -13.81 -6.49
CA ARG A 597 -50.44 -14.61 -5.98
C ARG A 597 -50.57 -16.05 -6.46
N PHE A 598 -49.48 -16.61 -6.94
CA PHE A 598 -49.39 -17.98 -7.44
C PHE A 598 -48.33 -18.74 -6.65
N GLU A 599 -48.73 -19.75 -5.89
CA GLU A 599 -47.82 -20.65 -5.17
C GLU A 599 -47.58 -21.92 -6.02
N ILE A 600 -46.32 -22.29 -6.21
CA ILE A 600 -45.91 -23.40 -7.07
C ILE A 600 -45.24 -24.49 -6.22
N ASN A 601 -46.02 -25.50 -5.87
CA ASN A 601 -45.63 -26.60 -4.99
C ASN A 601 -45.31 -27.88 -5.78
N SER A 602 -44.32 -27.84 -6.66
CA SER A 602 -43.95 -28.97 -7.52
C SER A 602 -43.23 -30.12 -6.81
N ASN A 603 -42.76 -29.92 -5.56
CA ASN A 603 -42.01 -30.91 -4.76
C ASN A 603 -42.79 -31.50 -3.56
N ARG A 604 -44.11 -31.33 -3.47
CA ARG A 604 -44.96 -31.88 -2.38
C ARG A 604 -45.78 -33.12 -2.77
N SER A 605 -45.34 -33.89 -3.78
CA SER A 605 -45.97 -35.17 -4.16
C SER A 605 -45.46 -36.34 -3.33
#